data_AF-A0A3L6QF77-F1
#
_entry.id   AF-A0A3L6QF77-F1
#
_cell.length_a   1.000
_cell.length_b   1.000
_cell.length_c   1.000
_cell.angle_alpha   90.00
_cell.angle_beta   90.00
_cell.angle_gamma   90.00
#
_symmetry.space_group_name_H-M   'P 1'
#
loop_
_entity.id
_entity.type
_entity.pdbx_description
1 polymer ?
#
loop_
_entity_poly.entity_id
_entity_poly.type
_entity_poly.pdbx_seq_one_letter_code
_entity_poly.pdbx_strand_id
1 'polypeptide(L)'
;MEPYRPGMSLELLKARAYAVYPRASLFNHDCLPNACHFDYPDSPGPGNTDIVVRALHDISEGREVCISYFAANWRENSCIHWL
;
A
#
# COMPACT_ATOMS: atom_id res chain seq x y z
N MET A 1 5.35 0.19 6.10
CA MET A 1 6.56 0.56 6.86
C MET A 1 7.72 0.19 5.96
N GLU A 2 8.37 1.14 5.29
CA GLU A 2 9.51 0.79 4.42
C GLU A 2 10.63 0.20 5.29
N PRO A 3 11.20 -0.97 4.94
CA PRO A 3 12.37 -1.46 5.63
C PRO A 3 13.54 -0.54 5.34
N TYR A 4 14.29 -0.27 6.40
CA TYR A 4 15.51 0.49 6.39
C TYR A 4 16.43 0.06 5.24
N ARG A 5 16.78 1.01 4.36
CA ARG A 5 17.80 0.84 3.32
C ARG A 5 18.99 1.75 3.60
N PRO A 6 20.21 1.20 3.76
CA PRO A 6 21.41 2.01 3.87
C PRO A 6 21.58 2.90 2.62
N GLY A 7 21.64 4.21 2.80
CA GLY A 7 21.93 5.18 1.72
C GLY A 7 20.76 6.03 1.20
N MET A 8 19.53 5.89 1.70
CA MET A 8 18.45 6.85 1.42
C MET A 8 18.53 8.07 2.35
N SER A 9 18.21 9.26 1.84
CA SER A 9 18.13 10.46 2.68
C SER A 9 16.98 10.32 3.68
N LEU A 10 17.19 10.80 4.91
CA LEU A 10 16.22 10.73 6.01
C LEU A 10 14.87 11.40 5.68
N GLU A 11 14.86 12.29 4.69
CA GLU A 11 13.68 13.01 4.20
C GLU A 11 12.72 12.11 3.39
N LEU A 12 13.24 11.12 2.66
CA LEU A 12 12.45 10.15 1.88
C LEU A 12 11.91 8.99 2.73
N LEU A 13 12.38 8.86 3.99
CA LEU A 13 12.13 7.72 4.88
C LEU A 13 11.02 7.95 5.92
N LYS A 14 10.39 9.12 5.95
CA LYS A 14 9.45 9.47 7.02
C LYS A 14 8.02 9.22 6.60
N ALA A 15 7.50 8.03 6.96
CA ALA A 15 6.05 7.82 7.05
C ALA A 15 5.44 9.00 7.83
N ARG A 16 4.46 9.66 7.21
CA ARG A 16 3.84 10.88 7.76
C ARG A 16 2.89 10.58 8.91
N ALA A 17 2.26 9.40 8.89
CA ALA A 17 1.37 8.91 9.93
C ALA A 17 1.35 7.37 9.91
N TYR A 18 0.80 6.79 10.98
CA TYR A 18 0.49 5.37 11.07
C TYR A 18 -0.95 5.22 11.55
N ALA A 19 -1.66 4.25 11.00
CA ALA A 19 -3.04 3.95 11.35
C ALA A 19 -3.30 2.44 11.23
N VAL A 20 -4.36 1.99 11.90
CA VAL A 20 -4.84 0.61 11.82
C VAL A 20 -6.23 0.63 11.19
N TYR A 21 -6.38 -0.07 10.07
CA TYR A 21 -7.63 -0.19 9.32
C TYR A 21 -8.07 -1.65 9.28
N PRO A 22 -8.85 -2.15 10.27
CA PRO A 22 -9.15 -3.58 10.40
C PRO A 22 -9.77 -4.20 9.15
N ARG A 23 -10.59 -3.43 8.42
CA ARG A 23 -11.21 -3.88 7.15
C ARG A 23 -10.21 -3.94 6.00
N ALA A 24 -9.28 -3.00 5.92
CA ALA A 24 -8.26 -2.99 4.88
C ALA A 24 -7.18 -4.07 5.12
N SER A 25 -6.99 -4.51 6.37
CA SER A 25 -6.11 -5.64 6.71
C SER A 25 -6.57 -7.00 6.17
N LEU A 26 -7.75 -7.08 5.55
CA LEU A 26 -8.23 -8.30 4.89
C LEU A 26 -7.69 -8.45 3.45
N PHE A 27 -7.16 -7.39 2.84
CA PHE A 27 -6.57 -7.50 1.51
C PHE A 27 -5.23 -8.21 1.59
N ASN A 28 -5.11 -9.34 0.89
CA ASN A 28 -3.85 -10.08 0.80
C ASN A 28 -2.84 -9.37 -0.13
N HIS A 29 -1.59 -9.81 -0.02
CA HIS A 29 -0.50 -9.35 -0.87
C HIS A 29 -0.52 -10.01 -2.25
N ASP A 30 -0.29 -9.21 -3.28
CA ASP A 30 0.22 -9.68 -4.58
C ASP A 30 1.30 -8.71 -5.09
N CYS A 31 2.37 -9.25 -5.69
CA CYS A 31 3.43 -8.47 -6.32
C CYS A 31 2.93 -7.76 -7.59
N LEU A 32 1.90 -8.32 -8.23
CA LEU A 32 1.19 -7.77 -9.38
C LEU A 32 -0.28 -7.56 -9.00
N PRO A 33 -0.58 -6.59 -8.11
CA PRO A 33 -1.89 -6.44 -7.52
C PRO A 33 -2.93 -5.97 -8.53
N ASN A 34 -4.20 -6.31 -8.27
CA ASN A 34 -5.35 -5.85 -9.06
C ASN A 34 -6.06 -4.65 -8.43
N ALA A 35 -5.66 -4.23 -7.22
CA ALA A 35 -6.13 -3.01 -6.57
C ALA A 35 -4.99 -2.25 -5.89
N CYS A 36 -5.19 -0.95 -5.66
CA CYS A 36 -4.24 -0.08 -4.96
C CYS A 36 -4.99 0.85 -4.00
N HIS A 37 -4.34 1.22 -2.89
CA HIS A 37 -4.87 2.22 -1.98
C HIS A 37 -4.37 3.63 -2.30
N PHE A 38 -5.19 4.63 -2.01
CA PHE A 38 -4.87 6.04 -2.12
C PHE A 38 -5.19 6.71 -0.79
N ASP A 39 -4.17 7.33 -0.20
CA ASP A 39 -4.26 8.03 1.08
C ASP A 39 -4.10 9.54 0.85
N TYR A 40 -4.90 10.33 1.53
CA TYR A 40 -4.88 11.79 1.41
C TYR A 40 -4.73 12.47 2.78
N PRO A 41 -3.63 12.23 3.51
CA PRO A 41 -3.46 12.67 4.90
C PRO A 41 -3.52 14.19 5.08
N ASP A 42 -3.14 14.94 4.05
CA ASP A 42 -3.11 16.41 4.07
C ASP A 42 -4.42 17.05 3.59
N SER A 43 -5.45 16.26 3.25
CA SER A 43 -6.74 16.81 2.83
C SER A 43 -7.39 17.58 3.98
N PRO A 44 -7.90 18.79 3.75
CA PRO A 44 -8.60 19.54 4.78
C PRO A 44 -9.97 18.90 5.07
N GLY A 45 -10.31 18.79 6.35
CA GLY A 45 -11.62 18.33 6.80
C GLY A 45 -11.74 16.81 6.99
N PRO A 46 -12.98 16.31 7.18
CA PRO A 46 -13.24 14.90 7.39
C PRO A 46 -12.79 14.03 6.20
N GLY A 47 -12.27 12.83 6.49
CA GLY A 47 -11.86 11.85 5.47
C GLY A 47 -10.36 11.86 5.15
N ASN A 48 -9.57 12.73 5.77
CA ASN A 48 -8.11 12.70 5.66
C ASN A 48 -7.46 11.48 6.34
N THR A 49 -8.23 10.74 7.13
CA THR A 49 -7.87 9.43 7.70
C THR A 49 -8.50 8.27 6.94
N ASP A 50 -9.19 8.51 5.83
CA ASP A 50 -9.80 7.42 5.06
C ASP A 50 -8.76 6.79 4.14
N ILE A 51 -8.86 5.47 3.98
CA ILE A 51 -8.13 4.72 2.97
C ILE A 51 -9.09 4.37 1.83
N VAL A 52 -8.73 4.74 0.60
CA VAL A 52 -9.56 4.46 -0.59
C VAL A 52 -8.88 3.40 -1.43
N VAL A 53 -9.45 2.20 -1.49
CA VAL A 53 -8.96 1.11 -2.35
C VAL A 53 -9.71 1.12 -3.68
N ARG A 54 -8.97 1.13 -4.79
CA ARG A 54 -9.53 1.14 -6.15
C ARG A 54 -8.95 -0.01 -6.97
N ALA A 55 -9.79 -0.62 -7.80
CA ALA A 55 -9.33 -1.55 -8.82
C ALA A 55 -8.43 -0.83 -9.84
N LEU A 56 -7.35 -1.49 -10.25
CA LEU A 56 -6.42 -0.97 -11.25
C LEU A 56 -6.88 -1.31 -12.69
N HIS A 57 -7.69 -2.34 -12.82
CA HIS A 57 -8.29 -2.84 -14.06
C HIS A 57 -9.54 -3.66 -13.71
N ASP A 58 -10.24 -4.19 -14.71
CA ASP A 58 -11.39 -5.05 -14.48
C ASP A 58 -11.01 -6.28 -13.63
N ILE A 59 -11.87 -6.61 -12.67
CA ILE A 59 -11.71 -7.77 -11.77
C ILE A 59 -12.94 -8.64 -11.96
N SER A 60 -12.73 -9.87 -12.47
CA SER A 60 -13.80 -10.84 -12.64
C SER A 60 -14.42 -11.25 -11.31
N GLU A 61 -15.71 -11.59 -11.32
CA GLU A 61 -16.39 -12.14 -10.15
C GLU A 61 -15.66 -13.37 -9.58
N GLY A 62 -15.56 -13.45 -8.25
CA GLY A 62 -14.86 -14.53 -7.54
C GLY A 62 -13.33 -14.43 -7.54
N ARG A 63 -12.74 -13.47 -8.27
CA ARG A 63 -11.31 -13.18 -8.16
C ARG A 63 -11.03 -12.42 -6.86
N GLU A 64 -10.03 -12.89 -6.12
CA GLU A 64 -9.56 -12.20 -4.92
C GLU A 64 -9.01 -10.81 -5.25
N VAL A 65 -9.33 -9.84 -4.40
CA VAL A 65 -8.78 -8.48 -4.48
C VAL A 65 -7.51 -8.41 -3.64
N CYS A 66 -6.38 -8.12 -4.28
CA CYS A 66 -5.08 -8.04 -3.62
C CYS A 66 -4.45 -6.66 -3.82
N ILE A 67 -3.70 -6.21 -2.82
CA ILE A 67 -2.88 -5.00 -2.87
C ILE A 67 -1.40 -5.38 -2.78
N SER A 68 -0.50 -4.49 -3.18
CA SER A 68 0.90 -4.64 -2.79
C SER A 68 1.10 -4.13 -1.36
N TYR A 69 1.89 -4.85 -0.55
CA TYR A 69 2.32 -4.39 0.78
C TYR A 69 3.55 -3.50 0.69
N PHE A 70 4.18 -3.46 -0.48
CA PHE A 70 5.40 -2.72 -0.77
C PHE A 70 5.15 -1.63 -1.81
N ALA A 71 6.00 -0.62 -1.82
CA ALA A 71 5.97 0.41 -2.84
C ALA A 71 6.10 -0.19 -4.25
N ALA A 72 5.31 0.30 -5.21
CA ALA A 72 5.25 -0.23 -6.57
C ALA A 72 6.59 -0.15 -7.34
N ASN A 73 7.55 0.66 -6.88
CA ASN A 73 8.89 0.77 -7.46
C ASN A 73 9.91 -0.21 -6.84
N TRP A 74 9.47 -1.12 -5.96
CA TRP A 74 10.31 -2.25 -5.55
C TRP A 74 10.42 -3.30 -6.65
N ARG A 75 11.62 -3.85 -6.81
CA ARG A 75 11.84 -4.94 -7.78
C ARG A 75 11.12 -6.19 -7.30
N GLU A 76 10.48 -6.93 -8.20
CA GLU A 76 9.72 -8.16 -7.90
C GLU A 76 10.50 -9.17 -7.03
N ASN A 77 11.79 -9.40 -7.33
CA ASN A 77 12.66 -10.29 -6.55
C ASN A 77 12.83 -9.87 -5.08
N SER A 78 12.48 -8.63 -4.74
CA SER A 78 12.54 -8.10 -3.37
C SER A 78 11.34 -8.55 -2.55
N CYS A 79 10.17 -8.79 -3.16
CA CYS A 79 8.94 -9.09 -2.43
C CYS A 79 9.05 -10.40 -1.63
N ILE A 80 9.67 -11.44 -2.20
CA ILE A 80 9.85 -12.75 -1.56
C ILE A 80 10.69 -12.65 -0.27
N HIS A 81 11.64 -11.71 -0.20
CA HIS A 81 12.51 -11.58 0.96
C HIS A 81 11.82 -10.89 2.16
N TRP A 82 10.74 -10.14 1.92
CA TRP A 82 10.12 -9.24 2.90
C TRP A 82 8.67 -9.60 3.25
N LEU A 83 8.13 -10.69 2.71
CA LEU A 83 6.86 -11.31 3.10
C LEU A 83 7.10 -12.39 4.16
#